data_AF-A0A0E9N1A6-F1
#
_entry.id   AF-A0A0E9N1A6-F1
#
_cell.length_a   1.000
_cell.length_b   1.000
_cell.length_c   1.000
_cell.angle_alpha   90.00
_cell.angle_beta   90.00
_cell.angle_gamma   90.00
#
_symmetry.space_group_name_H-M   'P 1'
#
loop_
_entity.id
_entity.type
_entity.pdbx_description
1 polymer ?
#
loop_
_entity_poly.entity_id
_entity_poly.type
_entity_poly.pdbx_seq_one_letter_code
_entity_poly.pdbx_strand_id
1 'polypeptide(L)'
;MGNVPSSRPQLTKEAALEKVAAFSVPEKVILLGIRGYYRDTMGEKGKNDRGIYDDAIFVIAPDYFASFNANTDPTVKRNGVSVLKPGLHYYKKGRHRISRPPSYPAFRPDTPGELLPVTRDDIGDSMGIAINIHKGGYNSTSSEGCQTIYPSQWEAFQTKVYQLMDEAGQTRIPYILIEQA
;
A
#
# COMPACT_ATOMS: atom_id res chain seq x y z
N MET A 1 0.46 22.45 -6.73
CA MET A 1 1.12 21.60 -5.71
C MET A 1 1.58 20.32 -6.40
N GLY A 2 2.72 19.74 -6.01
CA GLY A 2 3.16 18.45 -6.55
C GLY A 2 2.22 17.32 -6.09
N ASN A 3 2.11 16.25 -6.87
CA ASN A 3 1.32 15.06 -6.52
C ASN A 3 2.09 14.09 -5.60
N VAL A 4 3.29 14.44 -5.17
CA VAL A 4 4.15 13.65 -4.28
C VAL A 4 4.82 14.59 -3.26
N PRO A 5 4.97 14.17 -1.98
CA PRO A 5 5.70 14.95 -0.99
C PRO A 5 7.17 15.14 -1.37
N SER A 6 7.78 16.25 -0.94
CA SER A 6 9.20 16.55 -1.18
C SER A 6 10.17 15.67 -0.38
N SER A 7 9.66 14.94 0.62
CA SER A 7 10.43 14.04 1.46
C SER A 7 9.69 12.72 1.69
N ARG A 8 10.42 11.71 2.15
CA ARG A 8 9.83 10.43 2.56
C ARG A 8 9.08 10.57 3.89
N PRO A 9 8.14 9.66 4.20
CA PRO A 9 7.47 9.64 5.50
C PRO A 9 8.48 9.53 6.67
N GLN A 10 8.22 10.22 7.77
CA GLN A 10 9.17 10.41 8.88
C GLN A 10 8.74 9.68 10.18
N LEU A 11 7.80 8.73 10.10
CA LEU A 11 7.39 7.92 11.25
C LEU A 11 8.59 7.10 11.75
N THR A 12 8.81 7.07 13.07
CA THR A 12 9.87 6.25 13.67
C THR A 12 9.51 4.76 13.65
N LYS A 13 10.51 3.88 13.76
CA LYS A 13 10.29 2.43 13.81
C LYS A 13 9.43 2.05 15.02
N GLU A 14 9.69 2.68 16.15
CA GLU A 14 8.99 2.46 17.42
C GLU A 14 7.50 2.80 17.28
N ALA A 15 7.18 3.97 16.73
CA ALA A 15 5.79 4.38 16.50
C ALA A 15 5.10 3.51 15.44
N ALA A 16 5.84 3.03 14.44
CA ALA A 16 5.31 2.07 13.47
C ALA A 16 5.00 0.72 14.14
N LEU A 17 5.86 0.23 15.03
CA LEU A 17 5.65 -0.99 15.81
C LEU A 17 4.43 -0.88 16.73
N GLU A 18 4.23 0.24 17.41
CA GLU A 18 3.04 0.50 18.23
C GLU A 18 1.74 0.40 17.41
N LYS A 19 1.75 0.95 16.19
CA LYS A 19 0.58 0.90 15.28
C LYS A 19 0.24 -0.51 14.82
N VAL A 20 1.23 -1.40 14.70
CA VAL A 20 1.01 -2.80 14.30
C VAL A 20 0.88 -3.75 15.50
N ALA A 21 1.15 -3.32 16.72
CA ALA A 21 1.19 -4.17 17.91
C ALA A 21 -0.16 -4.85 18.23
N ALA A 22 -1.28 -4.24 17.83
CA ALA A 22 -2.62 -4.83 17.98
C ALA A 22 -2.90 -5.99 17.01
N PHE A 23 -2.06 -6.18 15.98
CA PHE A 23 -2.21 -7.22 14.99
C PHE A 23 -1.26 -8.38 15.32
N SER A 24 -1.84 -9.52 15.70
CA SER A 24 -1.07 -10.74 15.93
C SER A 24 -0.62 -11.38 14.61
N VAL A 25 0.56 -11.00 14.13
CA VAL A 25 1.18 -11.57 12.92
C VAL A 25 2.48 -12.31 13.28
N PRO A 26 2.65 -13.58 12.87
CA PRO A 26 3.87 -14.34 13.15
C PRO A 26 5.06 -13.96 12.24
N GLU A 27 4.79 -13.29 11.12
CA GLU A 27 5.81 -12.88 10.16
C GLU A 27 6.73 -11.78 10.70
N LYS A 28 8.03 -11.89 10.38
CA LYS A 28 9.07 -10.93 10.79
C LYS A 28 9.07 -9.67 9.94
N VAL A 29 8.76 -9.82 8.66
CA VAL A 29 8.69 -8.72 7.69
C VAL A 29 7.24 -8.34 7.51
N ILE A 30 6.92 -7.07 7.76
CA ILE A 30 5.58 -6.52 7.77
C ILE A 30 5.56 -5.25 6.92
N LEU A 31 4.47 -5.03 6.19
CA LEU A 31 4.17 -3.76 5.55
C LEU A 31 3.10 -3.02 6.38
N LEU A 32 3.34 -1.74 6.66
CA LEU A 32 2.37 -0.84 7.28
C LEU A 32 1.98 0.24 6.27
N GLY A 33 0.72 0.25 5.83
CA GLY A 33 0.13 1.35 5.06
C GLY A 33 -0.60 2.31 5.99
N ILE A 34 -0.37 3.61 5.83
CA ILE A 34 -1.12 4.66 6.52
C ILE A 34 -1.77 5.53 5.45
N ARG A 35 -3.10 5.43 5.36
CA ARG A 35 -3.93 6.29 4.52
C ARG A 35 -4.05 7.68 5.14
N GLY A 36 -3.96 8.73 4.33
CA GLY A 36 -3.96 10.13 4.74
C GLY A 36 -2.73 10.52 5.56
N TYR A 37 -1.57 9.90 5.38
CA TYR A 37 -0.37 10.21 6.19
C TYR A 37 0.00 11.70 6.13
N TYR A 38 -0.15 12.33 4.97
CA TYR A 38 0.09 13.76 4.74
C TYR A 38 -1.18 14.62 4.70
N ARG A 39 -2.33 14.11 5.18
CA ARG A 39 -3.67 14.75 5.15
C ARG A 39 -3.70 16.24 5.52
N ASP A 40 -2.83 16.68 6.42
CA ASP A 40 -2.81 18.07 6.90
C ASP A 40 -1.71 18.94 6.26
N THR A 41 -0.90 18.36 5.38
CA THR A 41 0.30 18.97 4.79
C THR A 41 0.36 18.88 3.26
N MET A 42 -0.49 18.07 2.65
CA MET A 42 -0.65 17.95 1.20
C MET A 42 -2.13 17.93 0.83
N GLY A 43 -2.43 18.47 -0.35
CA GLY A 43 -3.80 18.57 -0.83
C GLY A 43 -4.67 19.52 0.01
N GLU A 44 -5.92 19.13 0.24
CA GLU A 44 -6.86 19.87 1.07
C GLU A 44 -6.70 19.48 2.54
N LYS A 45 -6.27 20.44 3.36
CA LYS A 45 -6.07 20.23 4.81
C LYS A 45 -7.28 19.56 5.46
N GLY A 46 -7.04 18.48 6.19
CA GLY A 46 -8.06 17.72 6.90
C GLY A 46 -8.88 16.77 6.02
N LYS A 47 -8.51 16.60 4.75
CA LYS A 47 -9.17 15.66 3.82
C LYS A 47 -8.17 14.66 3.27
N ASN A 48 -8.63 13.42 3.16
CA ASN A 48 -7.91 12.37 2.45
C ASN A 48 -8.17 12.55 0.95
N ASP A 49 -7.18 13.03 0.22
CA ASP A 49 -7.31 13.31 -1.19
C ASP A 49 -7.07 12.06 -2.02
N ARG A 50 -7.62 12.01 -3.23
CA ARG A 50 -7.40 10.91 -4.16
C ARG A 50 -6.55 11.35 -5.34
N GLY A 51 -5.73 10.43 -5.84
CA GLY A 51 -4.91 10.67 -7.02
C GLY A 51 -3.59 11.41 -6.76
N ILE A 52 -3.22 11.57 -5.49
CA ILE A 52 -1.91 12.05 -5.05
C ILE A 52 -1.25 11.02 -4.11
N TYR A 53 0.05 11.16 -3.87
CA TYR A 53 0.84 10.29 -3.00
C TYR A 53 0.90 10.84 -1.56
N ASP A 54 -0.25 11.16 -0.99
CA ASP A 54 -0.41 11.66 0.38
C ASP A 54 -0.46 10.54 1.44
N ASP A 55 -0.31 9.29 1.02
CA ASP A 55 -0.21 8.14 1.89
C ASP A 55 1.25 7.71 2.11
N ALA A 56 1.42 6.78 3.04
CA ALA A 56 2.71 6.19 3.34
C ALA A 56 2.64 4.66 3.40
N ILE A 57 3.68 4.00 2.90
CA ILE A 57 3.93 2.59 3.20
C ILE A 57 5.31 2.47 3.86
N PHE A 58 5.36 1.72 4.96
CA PHE A 58 6.57 1.41 5.71
C PHE A 58 6.89 -0.08 5.61
N VAL A 59 8.17 -0.41 5.57
CA VAL A 59 8.69 -1.77 5.67
C VAL A 59 9.27 -1.93 7.06
N ILE A 60 8.77 -2.90 7.81
CA ILE A 60 9.21 -3.21 9.17
C ILE A 60 9.79 -4.62 9.17
N ALA A 61 11.04 -4.75 9.64
CA ALA A 61 11.71 -6.02 9.86
C ALA A 61 12.67 -5.91 11.07
N PRO A 62 13.22 -7.02 11.59
CA PRO A 62 14.10 -7.00 12.77
C PRO A 62 15.24 -5.99 12.64
N ASP A 63 15.98 -6.03 11.53
CA ASP A 63 17.16 -5.19 11.29
C ASP A 63 16.98 -4.16 10.17
N TYR A 64 15.73 -3.93 9.74
CA TYR A 64 15.43 -3.00 8.65
C TYR A 64 14.16 -2.22 8.91
N PHE A 65 14.23 -0.92 8.63
CA PHE A 65 13.08 -0.03 8.62
C PHE A 65 13.24 1.01 7.52
N ALA A 66 12.22 1.18 6.69
CA ALA A 66 12.22 2.20 5.64
C ALA A 66 10.80 2.67 5.33
N SER A 67 10.70 3.90 4.86
CA SER A 67 9.46 4.56 4.49
C SER A 67 9.43 4.93 3.01
N PHE A 68 8.23 4.92 2.45
CA PHE A 68 7.98 5.15 1.03
C PHE A 68 6.73 6.01 0.84
N ASN A 69 6.80 6.98 -0.07
CA ASN A 69 5.65 7.76 -0.50
C ASN A 69 4.73 6.85 -1.31
N ALA A 70 3.47 6.79 -0.90
CA ALA A 70 2.52 5.83 -1.40
C ALA A 70 1.16 6.49 -1.68
N ASN A 71 0.30 5.72 -2.33
CA ASN A 71 -1.12 5.98 -2.48
C ASN A 71 -1.82 4.64 -2.22
N THR A 72 -2.74 4.63 -1.28
CA THR A 72 -3.50 3.48 -0.79
C THR A 72 -4.98 3.59 -1.15
N ASP A 73 -5.38 4.73 -1.72
CA ASP A 73 -6.68 5.00 -2.32
C ASP A 73 -6.71 4.77 -3.83
N PRO A 74 -7.89 4.62 -4.44
CA PRO A 74 -8.00 4.71 -5.89
C PRO A 74 -7.67 6.13 -6.39
N THR A 75 -7.13 6.25 -7.61
CA THR A 75 -6.80 7.54 -8.23
C THR A 75 -8.02 8.44 -8.42
N VAL A 76 -9.20 7.84 -8.66
CA VAL A 76 -10.42 8.58 -8.99
C VAL A 76 -11.55 8.23 -8.03
N LYS A 77 -12.46 9.18 -7.82
CA LYS A 77 -13.77 8.92 -7.23
C LYS A 77 -14.78 8.73 -8.37
N ARG A 78 -15.28 7.51 -8.53
CA ARG A 78 -16.25 7.14 -9.57
C ARG A 78 -17.07 5.96 -9.08
N ASN A 79 -18.37 5.97 -9.36
CA ASN A 79 -19.27 4.88 -9.00
C ASN A 79 -18.65 3.49 -9.26
N GLY A 80 -18.63 2.65 -8.23
CA GLY A 80 -18.15 1.27 -8.29
C GLY A 80 -16.64 1.08 -8.15
N VAL A 81 -15.84 2.14 -8.03
CA VAL A 81 -14.38 2.02 -7.81
C VAL A 81 -14.10 1.47 -6.41
N SER A 82 -13.21 0.49 -6.35
CA SER A 82 -12.86 -0.20 -5.10
C SER A 82 -11.93 0.63 -4.22
N VAL A 83 -12.24 0.70 -2.93
CA VAL A 83 -11.37 1.22 -1.87
C VAL A 83 -11.08 0.09 -0.90
N LEU A 84 -9.81 -0.30 -0.73
CA LEU A 84 -9.44 -1.35 0.21
C LEU A 84 -9.81 -0.93 1.64
N LYS A 85 -10.49 -1.80 2.40
CA LYS A 85 -10.84 -1.48 3.79
C LYS A 85 -9.59 -1.54 4.68
N PRO A 86 -9.43 -0.65 5.68
CA PRO A 86 -8.41 -0.79 6.71
C PRO A 86 -8.47 -2.16 7.40
N GLY A 87 -7.32 -2.67 7.80
CA GLY A 87 -7.17 -3.99 8.41
C GLY A 87 -5.91 -4.73 7.96
N LEU A 88 -5.82 -5.99 8.36
CA LEU A 88 -4.74 -6.90 7.99
C LEU A 88 -5.09 -7.66 6.71
N HIS A 89 -4.23 -7.53 5.70
CA HIS A 89 -4.33 -8.21 4.42
C HIS A 89 -3.03 -8.93 4.10
N TYR A 90 -3.08 -10.20 3.70
CA TYR A 90 -1.87 -10.92 3.31
C TYR A 90 -1.60 -10.77 1.82
N TYR A 91 -0.33 -10.61 1.50
CA TYR A 91 0.16 -10.51 0.12
C TYR A 91 1.28 -11.53 -0.12
N LYS A 92 1.52 -11.81 -1.40
CA LYS A 92 2.64 -12.64 -1.86
C LYS A 92 3.35 -11.97 -3.03
N LYS A 93 4.57 -12.43 -3.29
CA LYS A 93 5.32 -12.06 -4.50
C LYS A 93 4.51 -12.47 -5.73
N GLY A 94 4.42 -11.57 -6.70
CA GLY A 94 3.66 -11.83 -7.92
C GLY A 94 3.96 -10.82 -9.01
N ARG A 95 3.02 -10.71 -9.95
CA ARG A 95 3.10 -9.79 -11.08
C ARG A 95 1.80 -9.00 -11.23
N HIS A 96 1.91 -7.71 -11.48
CA HIS A 96 0.79 -6.90 -11.93
C HIS A 96 0.62 -7.03 -13.45
N ARG A 97 -0.58 -6.75 -13.97
CA ARG A 97 -0.88 -6.79 -15.42
C ARG A 97 -0.71 -8.16 -16.09
N ILE A 98 -0.98 -9.25 -15.38
CA ILE A 98 -0.85 -10.63 -15.93
C ILE A 98 -1.67 -10.87 -17.20
N SER A 99 -2.86 -10.27 -17.30
CA SER A 99 -3.76 -10.37 -18.45
C SER A 99 -3.56 -9.26 -19.48
N ARG A 100 -2.67 -8.29 -19.23
CA ARG A 100 -2.44 -7.11 -20.07
C ARG A 100 -0.95 -6.72 -20.10
N PRO A 101 -0.11 -7.40 -20.89
CA PRO A 101 1.33 -7.15 -20.97
C PRO A 101 1.70 -5.68 -21.29
N PRO A 102 2.89 -5.19 -20.88
CA PRO A 102 3.91 -5.93 -20.14
C PRO A 102 3.54 -6.09 -18.65
N SER A 103 3.60 -7.33 -18.16
CA SER A 103 3.49 -7.60 -16.74
C SER A 103 4.81 -7.27 -16.05
N TYR A 104 4.78 -6.92 -14.77
CA TYR A 104 5.97 -6.58 -13.99
C TYR A 104 5.81 -7.00 -12.52
N PRO A 105 6.90 -7.15 -11.75
CA PRO A 105 6.82 -7.57 -10.36
C PRO A 105 5.88 -6.68 -9.53
N ALA A 106 5.12 -7.29 -8.62
CA ALA A 106 4.19 -6.62 -7.72
C ALA A 106 3.82 -7.55 -6.56
N PHE A 107 3.19 -7.01 -5.52
CA PHE A 107 2.60 -7.84 -4.47
C PHE A 107 1.14 -8.10 -4.81
N ARG A 108 0.72 -9.36 -4.80
CA ARG A 108 -0.68 -9.75 -5.05
C ARG A 108 -1.33 -10.27 -3.78
N PRO A 109 -2.65 -10.12 -3.61
CA PRO A 109 -3.34 -10.69 -2.46
C PRO A 109 -3.07 -12.19 -2.35
N ASP A 110 -2.77 -12.65 -1.13
CA ASP A 110 -2.59 -14.08 -0.83
C ASP A 110 -3.86 -14.64 -0.17
N THR A 111 -4.96 -14.58 -0.92
CA THR A 111 -6.28 -15.09 -0.55
C THR A 111 -6.86 -15.92 -1.69
N PRO A 112 -7.82 -16.83 -1.42
CA PRO A 112 -8.54 -17.53 -2.47
C PRO A 112 -9.15 -16.54 -3.48
N GLY A 113 -8.82 -16.72 -4.77
CA GLY A 113 -9.28 -15.84 -5.85
C GLY A 113 -8.68 -14.42 -5.83
N GLU A 114 -7.68 -14.16 -4.99
CA GLU A 114 -7.10 -12.82 -4.76
C GLU A 114 -8.13 -11.76 -4.36
N LEU A 115 -9.11 -12.19 -3.56
CA LEU A 115 -10.20 -11.37 -3.08
C LEU A 115 -9.79 -10.64 -1.78
N LEU A 116 -10.00 -9.33 -1.73
CA LEU A 116 -9.86 -8.51 -0.52
C LEU A 116 -11.15 -7.71 -0.25
N PRO A 117 -11.48 -7.42 1.02
CA PRO A 117 -12.67 -6.64 1.35
C PRO A 117 -12.48 -5.19 0.95
N VAL A 118 -13.43 -4.65 0.19
CA VAL A 118 -13.42 -3.27 -0.31
C VAL A 118 -14.75 -2.60 -0.02
N THR A 119 -14.74 -1.28 0.05
CA THR A 119 -15.95 -0.48 -0.13
C THR A 119 -15.91 0.09 -1.54
N ARG A 120 -16.96 -0.12 -2.33
CA ARG A 120 -17.11 0.46 -3.66
C ARG A 120 -17.80 1.80 -3.55
N ASP A 121 -17.19 2.83 -4.12
CA ASP A 121 -17.77 4.18 -4.18
C ASP A 121 -19.23 4.12 -4.63
N ASP A 122 -20.12 4.79 -3.88
CA ASP A 122 -21.56 4.93 -4.14
C ASP A 122 -22.37 3.61 -4.22
N ILE A 123 -21.76 2.46 -3.92
CA ILE A 123 -22.42 1.13 -3.91
C ILE A 123 -22.41 0.51 -2.52
N GLY A 124 -21.28 0.56 -1.81
CA GLY A 124 -21.09 -0.07 -0.50
C GLY A 124 -20.13 -1.25 -0.52
N ASP A 125 -20.20 -2.09 0.52
CA ASP A 125 -19.21 -3.15 0.77
C ASP A 125 -19.28 -4.30 -0.26
N SER A 126 -18.11 -4.78 -0.65
CA SER A 126 -17.93 -5.81 -1.68
C SER A 126 -16.58 -6.53 -1.52
N MET A 127 -16.28 -7.45 -2.46
CA MET A 127 -14.94 -8.03 -2.62
C MET A 127 -14.28 -7.47 -3.88
N GLY A 128 -13.06 -6.95 -3.72
CA GLY A 128 -12.19 -6.53 -4.81
C GLY A 128 -11.29 -7.69 -5.24
N ILE A 129 -11.03 -7.82 -6.54
CA ILE A 129 -10.15 -8.85 -7.10
C ILE A 129 -8.82 -8.20 -7.48
N ALA A 130 -7.70 -8.87 -7.16
CA ALA A 130 -6.35 -8.47 -7.56
C ALA A 130 -5.99 -7.02 -7.16
N ILE A 131 -6.37 -6.64 -5.93
CA ILE A 131 -6.04 -5.38 -5.29
C ILE A 131 -4.56 -5.40 -4.87
N ASN A 132 -3.67 -5.18 -5.84
CA ASN A 132 -2.22 -5.36 -5.73
C ASN A 132 -1.52 -4.17 -5.06
N ILE A 133 -0.29 -4.39 -4.58
CA ILE A 133 0.68 -3.31 -4.31
C ILE A 133 1.68 -3.26 -5.47
N HIS A 134 1.77 -2.15 -6.20
CA HIS A 134 2.58 -2.04 -7.41
C HIS A 134 3.19 -0.65 -7.63
N LYS A 135 4.00 -0.50 -8.68
CA LYS A 135 4.52 0.80 -9.13
C LYS A 135 3.37 1.69 -9.61
N GLY A 136 3.24 2.91 -9.09
CA GLY A 136 2.29 3.88 -9.64
C GLY A 136 2.83 4.66 -10.83
N GLY A 137 2.29 5.85 -11.09
CA GLY A 137 2.70 6.73 -12.19
C GLY A 137 3.35 8.03 -11.69
N TYR A 138 4.09 8.71 -12.57
CA TYR A 138 4.71 10.00 -12.21
C TYR A 138 3.68 11.12 -12.10
N ASN A 139 2.65 11.09 -12.95
CA ASN A 139 1.63 12.15 -13.04
C ASN A 139 0.25 11.71 -12.53
N SER A 140 0.14 10.47 -12.04
CA SER A 140 -1.09 9.92 -11.44
C SER A 140 -0.72 8.73 -10.56
N THR A 141 -1.56 8.38 -9.58
CA THR A 141 -1.27 7.23 -8.72
C THR A 141 -1.51 5.88 -9.42
N SER A 142 -2.12 5.89 -10.60
CA SER A 142 -2.34 4.74 -11.48
C SER A 142 -3.02 3.55 -10.80
N SER A 143 -4.01 3.85 -9.96
CA SER A 143 -4.74 2.87 -9.16
C SER A 143 -6.26 2.94 -9.42
N GLU A 144 -6.85 1.80 -9.74
CA GLU A 144 -8.32 1.58 -9.69
C GLU A 144 -8.70 0.73 -8.46
N GLY A 145 -8.01 0.95 -7.33
CA GLY A 145 -8.23 0.29 -6.04
C GLY A 145 -7.00 -0.41 -5.46
N CYS A 146 -5.95 -0.56 -6.27
CA CYS A 146 -4.63 -1.01 -5.86
C CYS A 146 -3.88 0.03 -5.00
N GLN A 147 -2.75 -0.38 -4.46
CA GLN A 147 -1.90 0.41 -3.60
C GLN A 147 -0.62 0.64 -4.40
N THR A 148 -0.11 1.86 -4.41
CA THR A 148 1.01 2.22 -5.26
C THR A 148 2.10 2.95 -4.51
N ILE A 149 3.34 2.66 -4.88
CA ILE A 149 4.52 3.43 -4.45
C ILE A 149 4.91 4.37 -5.59
N TYR A 150 5.42 5.55 -5.23
CA TYR A 150 5.90 6.51 -6.20
C TYR A 150 7.03 5.92 -7.07
N PRO A 151 7.05 6.14 -8.40
CA PRO A 151 7.91 5.38 -9.31
C PRO A 151 9.40 5.41 -9.00
N SER A 152 9.96 6.54 -8.55
CA SER A 152 11.39 6.65 -8.23
C SER A 152 11.81 5.87 -6.98
N GLN A 153 10.84 5.42 -6.18
CA GLN A 153 11.07 4.67 -4.95
C GLN A 153 10.69 3.19 -5.10
N TRP A 154 9.99 2.82 -6.18
CA TRP A 154 9.45 1.49 -6.39
C TRP A 154 10.51 0.39 -6.42
N GLU A 155 11.61 0.59 -7.15
CA GLU A 155 12.64 -0.44 -7.30
C GLU A 155 13.29 -0.76 -5.94
N ALA A 156 13.66 0.28 -5.19
CA ALA A 156 14.19 0.14 -3.83
C ALA A 156 13.20 -0.55 -2.89
N PHE A 157 11.92 -0.18 -2.94
CA PHE A 157 10.86 -0.82 -2.16
C PHE A 157 10.72 -2.30 -2.51
N GLN A 158 10.42 -2.60 -3.77
CA GLN A 158 10.03 -3.94 -4.20
C GLN A 158 11.19 -4.92 -4.07
N THR A 159 12.40 -4.54 -4.47
CA THR A 159 13.56 -5.43 -4.41
C THR A 159 13.93 -5.73 -2.97
N LYS A 160 13.93 -4.72 -2.09
CA LYS A 160 14.26 -4.91 -0.68
C LYS A 160 13.23 -5.76 0.04
N VAL A 161 11.94 -5.52 -0.16
CA VAL A 161 10.89 -6.34 0.48
C VAL A 161 10.96 -7.78 -0.01
N TYR A 162 11.20 -8.01 -1.31
CA TYR A 162 11.38 -9.37 -1.83
C TYR A 162 12.58 -10.06 -1.16
N GLN A 163 13.72 -9.38 -1.07
CA GLN A 163 14.91 -9.88 -0.40
C GLN A 163 14.62 -10.25 1.06
N LEU A 164 14.01 -9.33 1.83
CA LEU A 164 13.68 -9.56 3.24
C LEU A 164 12.74 -10.75 3.42
N MET A 165 11.76 -10.92 2.52
CA MET A 165 10.90 -12.10 2.54
C MET A 165 11.69 -13.40 2.32
N ASP A 166 12.64 -13.42 1.38
CA ASP A 166 13.47 -14.62 1.13
C ASP A 166 14.37 -14.94 2.32
N GLU A 167 15.03 -13.93 2.89
CA GLU A 167 15.89 -14.06 4.07
C GLU A 167 15.12 -14.56 5.30
N ALA A 168 13.86 -14.14 5.44
CA ALA A 168 12.97 -14.58 6.51
C ALA A 168 12.28 -15.93 6.23
N GLY A 169 12.43 -16.52 5.04
CA GLY A 169 11.68 -17.71 4.62
C GLY A 169 10.16 -17.49 4.50
N GLN A 170 9.74 -16.24 4.29
CA GLN A 170 8.35 -15.83 4.21
C GLN A 170 7.79 -15.96 2.79
N THR A 171 6.81 -16.84 2.61
CA THR A 171 6.06 -16.97 1.35
C THR A 171 4.99 -15.89 1.18
N ARG A 172 4.54 -15.31 2.30
CA ARG A 172 3.57 -14.22 2.38
C ARG A 172 4.06 -13.10 3.29
N ILE A 173 3.47 -11.93 3.12
CA ILE A 173 3.78 -10.73 3.89
C ILE A 173 2.49 -10.10 4.40
N PRO A 174 2.35 -9.85 5.71
CA PRO A 174 1.24 -9.07 6.24
C PRO A 174 1.36 -7.61 5.80
N TYR A 175 0.27 -7.08 5.25
CA TYR A 175 0.06 -5.66 4.98
C TYR A 175 -1.05 -5.16 5.90
N ILE A 176 -0.68 -4.32 6.85
CA ILE A 176 -1.60 -3.68 7.79
C ILE A 176 -1.90 -2.29 7.24
N LEU A 177 -3.14 -2.05 6.85
CA LEU A 177 -3.62 -0.75 6.40
C LEU A 177 -4.41 -0.09 7.53
N ILE A 178 -4.01 1.13 7.91
CA ILE A 178 -4.73 1.96 8.88
C ILE A 178 -5.04 3.33 8.31
N GLU A 179 -5.99 4.01 8.94
CA GLU A 179 -6.28 5.43 8.69
C GLU A 179 -5.39 6.30 9.57
N GLN A 180 -4.94 7.43 9.02
CA GLN A 180 -4.40 8.51 9.83
C GLN A 180 -5.53 9.07 10.71
N ALA A 181 -5.31 9.02 12.03
CA ALA A 181 -6.20 9.66 13.00
C ALA A 181 -6.14 11.18 12.82
#